data_AF-A0A843KSN2-F1
#
_entry.id   AF-A0A843KSN2-F1
#
_cell.length_a   1.000
_cell.length_b   1.000
_cell.length_c   1.000
_cell.angle_alpha   90.00
_cell.angle_beta   90.00
_cell.angle_gamma   90.00
#
_symmetry.space_group_name_H-M   'P 1'
#
loop_
_entity.id
_entity.type
_entity.pdbx_description
1 polymer ?
#
loop_
_entity_poly.entity_id
_entity_poly.type
_entity_poly.pdbx_seq_one_letter_code
_entity_poly.pdbx_strand_id
1 'polypeptide(L)'
;MNETKSLEKHGDHITPWMELAVPLFSFGGAALAIIFWKFNLLLDVRISILGCVVASCILAYLAWKQPRKDIVALSTPIYSLVFLASPLDILPAIILELLYAVSLTMLLVRFKHRFSTRESHVGRDNTLAGSLQTYVERTQGMLTGTLPDTANQATDVFIKFAEGEYKEAVLSAKAITTDNAALTRAFSIVAEHATLLDQSLPRPNTYKTFLPGDADFLAIPLPPDAGDETNFDITLDNALLLLFSAAWNGSGKDRVYLQPVLSFAHRLIESD
;
A
#
# COMPACT_ATOMS: atom_id res chain seq x y z
N MET A 1 -10.53 -37.37 -7.43
CA MET A 1 -9.07 -37.37 -7.21
C MET A 1 -8.69 -35.92 -6.90
N ASN A 2 -8.40 -35.68 -5.63
CA ASN A 2 -8.23 -34.35 -5.04
C ASN A 2 -6.90 -33.72 -5.45
N GLU A 3 -6.94 -32.65 -6.23
CA GLU A 3 -5.89 -31.63 -6.25
C GLU A 3 -6.54 -30.26 -6.45
N THR A 4 -7.40 -29.87 -5.50
CA THR A 4 -7.68 -28.46 -5.23
C THR A 4 -6.37 -27.84 -4.77
N LYS A 5 -5.64 -27.26 -5.72
CA LYS A 5 -4.56 -26.30 -5.52
C LYS A 5 -5.01 -25.25 -4.52
N SER A 6 -4.62 -25.48 -3.28
CA SER A 6 -4.53 -24.55 -2.17
C SER A 6 -3.44 -23.52 -2.43
N LEU A 7 -3.50 -22.80 -3.56
CA LEU A 7 -2.65 -21.63 -3.78
C LEU A 7 -3.30 -20.43 -3.10
N GLU A 8 -3.03 -20.39 -1.80
CA GLU A 8 -2.69 -19.20 -1.04
C GLU A 8 -3.41 -17.91 -1.44
N LYS A 9 -4.61 -17.78 -0.90
CA LYS A 9 -5.15 -16.51 -0.44
C LYS A 9 -4.23 -15.93 0.66
N HIS A 10 -3.09 -15.34 0.29
CA HIS A 10 -2.26 -14.54 1.20
C HIS A 10 -2.51 -13.05 0.96
N GLY A 11 -3.80 -12.67 1.03
CA GLY A 11 -4.19 -11.27 1.23
C GLY A 11 -3.85 -10.91 2.67
N ASP A 12 -2.69 -10.30 2.84
CA ASP A 12 -2.03 -10.04 4.10
C ASP A 12 -2.74 -8.90 4.88
N HIS A 13 -3.92 -9.21 5.41
CA HIS A 13 -4.53 -8.36 6.41
C HIS A 13 -3.62 -8.37 7.65
N ILE A 14 -2.98 -7.23 7.95
CA ILE A 14 -2.35 -7.00 9.25
C ILE A 14 -3.42 -7.27 10.30
N THR A 15 -3.28 -8.40 11.00
CA THR A 15 -4.36 -8.84 11.87
C THR A 15 -4.35 -8.01 13.16
N PRO A 16 -5.51 -7.50 13.61
CA PRO A 16 -5.60 -6.70 14.83
C PRO A 16 -5.10 -7.47 16.07
N TRP A 17 -5.09 -8.80 15.98
CA TRP A 17 -4.53 -9.69 17.01
C TRP A 17 -3.01 -9.55 17.16
N MET A 18 -2.25 -9.33 16.08
CA MET A 18 -0.79 -9.12 16.15
C MET A 18 -0.43 -7.74 16.70
N GLU A 19 -1.26 -6.72 16.46
CA GLU A 19 -1.07 -5.39 17.05
C GLU A 19 -1.27 -5.42 18.57
N LEU A 20 -2.27 -6.16 19.05
CA LEU A 20 -2.52 -6.33 20.49
C LEU A 20 -1.46 -7.22 21.16
N ALA A 21 -0.84 -8.12 20.41
CA ALA A 21 0.22 -8.99 20.92
C ALA A 21 1.45 -8.20 21.38
N VAL A 22 1.83 -7.11 20.70
CA VAL A 22 3.02 -6.31 21.06
C VAL A 22 2.97 -5.74 22.48
N PRO A 23 1.94 -4.97 22.90
CA PRO A 23 1.83 -4.52 24.29
C PRO A 23 1.63 -5.68 25.26
N LEU A 24 0.88 -6.72 24.86
CA LEU A 24 0.59 -7.86 25.73
C LEU A 24 1.86 -8.63 26.11
N PHE A 25 2.74 -8.92 25.14
CA PHE A 25 3.99 -9.63 25.38
C PHE A 25 5.04 -8.75 26.07
N SER A 26 5.13 -7.46 25.73
CA SER A 26 6.11 -6.55 26.35
C SER A 26 5.76 -6.22 27.80
N PHE A 27 4.51 -5.87 28.11
CA PHE A 27 4.07 -5.68 29.51
C PHE A 27 3.91 -7.00 30.25
N GLY A 28 3.58 -8.09 29.55
CA GLY A 28 3.51 -9.43 30.14
C GLY A 28 4.86 -9.90 30.67
N GLY A 29 5.95 -9.66 29.92
CA GLY A 29 7.32 -9.84 30.39
C GLY A 29 7.58 -9.01 31.65
N ALA A 30 7.46 -7.68 31.55
CA ALA A 30 7.75 -6.78 32.67
C ALA A 30 6.95 -7.11 33.95
N ALA A 31 5.68 -7.51 33.83
CA ALA A 31 4.86 -7.94 34.95
C ALA A 31 5.38 -9.24 35.59
N LEU A 32 5.83 -10.20 34.77
CA LEU A 32 6.48 -11.42 35.24
C LEU A 32 7.74 -11.11 36.05
N ALA A 33 8.57 -10.18 35.57
CA ALA A 33 9.77 -9.69 36.27
C ALA A 33 9.45 -9.18 37.68
N ILE A 34 8.41 -8.34 37.80
CA ILE A 34 7.97 -7.76 39.08
C ILE A 34 7.44 -8.84 40.03
N ILE A 35 6.68 -9.80 39.50
CA ILE A 35 6.15 -10.93 40.28
C ILE A 35 7.31 -11.77 40.82
N PHE A 36 8.27 -12.14 39.97
CA PHE A 36 9.42 -12.94 40.40
C PHE A 36 10.27 -12.23 41.45
N TRP A 37 10.50 -10.92 41.29
CA TRP A 37 11.19 -10.11 42.30
C TRP A 37 10.42 -10.08 43.63
N LYS A 38 9.10 -9.88 43.60
CA LYS A 38 8.26 -9.81 44.80
C LYS A 38 8.18 -11.13 45.58
N PHE A 39 8.17 -12.26 44.88
CA PHE A 39 8.10 -13.59 45.50
C PHE A 39 9.47 -14.24 45.74
N ASN A 40 10.57 -13.51 45.44
CA ASN A 40 11.95 -13.96 45.60
C ASN A 40 12.22 -15.32 44.92
N LEU A 41 11.57 -15.56 43.78
CA LEU A 41 11.76 -16.77 42.96
C LEU A 41 13.11 -16.66 42.24
N LEU A 42 13.95 -17.69 42.36
CA LEU A 42 15.27 -17.81 41.70
C LEU A 42 15.16 -18.12 40.19
N LEU A 43 14.18 -17.55 39.50
CA LEU A 43 14.10 -17.64 38.05
C LEU A 43 14.94 -16.53 37.43
N ASP A 44 15.74 -16.90 36.43
CA ASP A 44 16.60 -15.96 35.72
C ASP A 44 15.74 -14.87 35.06
N VAL A 45 16.04 -13.60 35.35
CA VAL A 45 15.37 -12.41 34.79
C VAL A 45 15.37 -12.44 33.26
N ARG A 46 16.30 -13.16 32.63
CA ARG A 46 16.32 -13.42 31.19
C ARG A 46 15.02 -14.01 30.63
N ILE A 47 14.29 -14.80 31.43
CA ILE A 47 13.00 -15.37 31.03
C ILE A 47 11.95 -14.26 30.84
N SER A 48 12.04 -13.20 31.65
CA SER A 48 11.18 -12.02 31.52
C SER A 48 11.48 -11.24 30.23
N ILE A 49 12.76 -10.99 29.98
CA ILE A 49 13.27 -10.23 28.82
C ILE A 49 12.82 -10.85 27.49
N LEU A 50 12.67 -12.19 27.43
CA LEU A 50 12.14 -12.89 26.26
C LEU A 50 10.77 -12.37 25.80
N GLY A 51 9.91 -11.90 26.71
CA GLY A 51 8.63 -11.27 26.35
C GLY A 51 8.82 -10.01 25.49
N CYS A 52 9.80 -9.18 25.85
CA CYS A 52 10.18 -8.00 25.08
C CYS A 52 10.87 -8.34 23.76
N VAL A 53 11.66 -9.42 23.71
CA VAL A 53 12.28 -9.91 22.46
C VAL A 53 11.21 -10.33 21.47
N VAL A 54 10.25 -11.17 21.90
CA VAL A 54 9.12 -11.60 21.07
C VAL A 54 8.31 -10.40 20.59
N ALA A 55 7.97 -9.46 21.48
CA ALA A 55 7.25 -8.25 21.11
C ALA A 55 8.00 -7.40 20.06
N SER A 56 9.32 -7.26 20.18
CA SER A 56 10.15 -6.54 19.20
C SER A 56 10.19 -7.23 17.83
N CYS A 57 10.26 -8.56 17.80
CA CYS A 57 10.21 -9.32 16.55
C CYS A 57 8.85 -9.18 15.85
N ILE A 58 7.75 -9.22 16.61
CA ILE A 58 6.40 -9.00 16.07
C ILE A 58 6.30 -7.59 15.47
N LEU A 59 6.76 -6.57 16.19
CA LEU A 59 6.73 -5.18 15.72
C LEU A 59 7.59 -4.99 14.46
N ALA A 60 8.78 -5.59 14.41
CA ALA A 60 9.64 -5.54 13.22
C ALA A 60 9.01 -6.27 12.02
N TYR A 61 8.33 -7.39 12.25
CA TYR A 61 7.59 -8.10 11.21
C TYR A 61 6.44 -7.26 10.64
N LEU A 62 5.66 -6.59 11.51
CA LEU A 62 4.62 -5.66 11.08
C LEU A 62 5.20 -4.50 10.26
N ALA A 63 6.35 -3.98 10.66
CA ALA A 63 7.06 -2.92 9.92
C ALA A 63 7.65 -3.38 8.58
N TRP A 64 7.97 -4.68 8.43
CA TRP A 64 8.53 -5.24 7.20
C TRP A 64 7.48 -5.41 6.09
N LYS A 65 6.25 -5.78 6.45
CA LYS A 65 5.15 -6.04 5.49
C LYS A 65 4.60 -4.77 4.82
N GLN A 66 4.96 -3.58 5.30
CA GLN A 66 4.44 -2.34 4.75
C GLN A 66 5.34 -1.70 3.68
N PRO A 67 4.73 -0.98 2.71
CA PRO A 67 5.45 -0.39 1.59
C PRO A 67 6.43 0.73 2.01
N ARG A 68 6.21 1.37 3.17
CA ARG A 68 7.17 2.31 3.78
C ARG A 68 7.72 1.74 5.08
N LYS A 69 8.90 1.13 5.00
CA LYS A 69 9.62 0.52 6.12
C LYS A 69 9.94 1.58 7.19
N ASP A 70 9.41 1.42 8.40
CA ASP A 70 9.88 2.20 9.55
C ASP A 70 11.18 1.57 10.07
N ILE A 71 12.30 2.20 9.71
CA ILE A 71 13.65 1.72 10.01
C ILE A 71 13.84 1.55 11.52
N VAL A 72 13.22 2.42 12.33
CA VAL A 72 13.37 2.38 13.78
C VAL A 72 12.69 1.13 14.34
N ALA A 73 11.45 0.87 13.93
CA ALA A 73 10.73 -0.36 14.31
C ALA A 73 11.45 -1.63 13.83
N LEU A 74 12.01 -1.60 12.61
CA LEU A 74 12.78 -2.72 12.05
C LEU A 74 14.05 -3.04 12.85
N SER A 75 14.67 -2.01 13.43
CA SER A 75 15.88 -2.16 14.25
C SER A 75 15.61 -2.60 15.69
N THR A 76 14.35 -2.60 16.16
CA THR A 76 13.99 -2.97 17.55
C THR A 76 14.52 -4.34 18.01
N PRO A 77 14.48 -5.42 17.21
CA PRO A 77 14.99 -6.72 17.64
C PRO A 77 16.49 -6.71 17.95
N ILE A 78 17.25 -5.81 17.32
CA ILE A 78 18.69 -5.67 17.58
C ILE A 78 18.91 -5.18 19.01
N TYR A 79 18.14 -4.17 19.46
CA TYR A 79 18.25 -3.64 20.81
C TYR A 79 17.81 -4.65 21.88
N SER A 80 16.77 -5.44 21.63
CA SER A 80 16.32 -6.47 22.59
C SER A 80 17.35 -7.59 22.76
N LEU A 81 18.07 -7.96 21.71
CA LEU A 81 19.19 -8.92 21.78
C LEU A 81 20.38 -8.37 22.57
N VAL A 82 20.69 -7.08 22.41
CA VAL A 82 21.74 -6.41 23.22
C VAL A 82 21.37 -6.46 24.70
N PHE A 83 20.11 -6.23 25.05
CA PHE A 83 19.63 -6.34 26.43
C PHE A 83 19.69 -7.77 26.97
N LEU A 84 19.37 -8.77 26.14
CA LEU A 84 19.46 -10.18 26.53
C LEU A 84 20.91 -10.63 26.78
N ALA A 85 21.87 -10.09 26.04
CA ALA A 85 23.29 -10.41 26.18
C ALA A 85 23.96 -9.65 27.35
N SER A 86 23.41 -8.51 27.76
CA SER A 86 23.99 -7.67 28.81
C SER A 86 23.85 -8.30 30.20
N PRO A 87 24.92 -8.40 31.00
CA PRO A 87 24.83 -8.78 32.40
C PRO A 87 24.30 -7.58 33.21
N LEU A 88 23.02 -7.61 33.56
CA LEU A 88 22.35 -6.58 34.35
C LEU A 88 21.95 -7.14 35.71
N ASP A 89 22.10 -6.32 36.76
CA ASP A 89 21.49 -6.60 38.05
C ASP A 89 19.96 -6.56 37.96
N ILE A 90 19.28 -7.23 38.91
CA ILE A 90 17.83 -7.45 38.90
C ILE A 90 17.04 -6.13 38.80
N LEU A 91 17.37 -5.15 39.64
CA LEU A 91 16.66 -3.85 39.67
C LEU A 91 16.82 -3.05 38.37
N PRO A 92 18.06 -2.82 37.87
CA PRO A 92 18.28 -2.20 36.56
C PRO A 92 17.60 -2.94 35.41
N ALA A 93 17.60 -4.27 35.42
CA ALA A 93 16.96 -5.09 34.39
C ALA A 93 15.44 -4.87 34.33
N ILE A 94 14.76 -4.85 35.48
CA ILE A 94 13.30 -4.60 35.56
C ILE A 94 12.97 -3.19 35.06
N ILE A 95 13.76 -2.18 35.45
CA ILE A 95 13.57 -0.79 35.02
C ILE A 95 13.73 -0.70 33.50
N LEU A 96 14.80 -1.28 32.96
CA LEU A 96 15.11 -1.24 31.54
C LEU A 96 14.05 -1.96 30.69
N GLU A 97 13.56 -3.11 31.17
CA GLU A 97 12.46 -3.85 30.55
C GLU A 97 11.18 -3.02 30.47
N LEU A 98 10.84 -2.30 31.55
CA LEU A 98 9.66 -1.43 31.59
C LEU A 98 9.81 -0.23 30.64
N LEU A 99 10.97 0.43 30.62
CA LEU A 99 11.25 1.50 29.66
C LEU A 99 11.19 1.00 28.21
N TYR A 100 11.67 -0.22 27.97
CA TYR A 100 11.65 -0.81 26.64
C TYR A 100 10.22 -1.18 26.19
N ALA A 101 9.39 -1.71 27.08
CA ALA A 101 7.96 -1.94 26.81
C ALA A 101 7.21 -0.64 26.48
N VAL A 102 7.48 0.44 27.22
CA VAL A 102 6.96 1.79 26.92
C VAL A 102 7.45 2.27 25.55
N SER A 103 8.71 2.02 25.20
CA SER A 103 9.27 2.41 23.91
C SER A 103 8.62 1.64 22.75
N LEU A 104 8.41 0.32 22.88
CA LEU A 104 7.74 -0.51 21.89
C LEU A 104 6.28 -0.07 21.67
N THR A 105 5.58 0.28 22.75
CA THR A 105 4.19 0.78 22.63
C THR A 105 4.12 2.16 22.01
N MET A 106 5.04 3.07 22.34
CA MET A 106 5.13 4.37 21.66
C MET A 106 5.44 4.19 20.16
N LEU A 107 6.33 3.27 19.80
CA LEU A 107 6.63 2.92 18.41
C LEU A 107 5.41 2.34 17.69
N LEU A 108 4.66 1.45 18.34
CA LEU A 108 3.40 0.92 17.79
C LEU A 108 2.34 2.01 17.60
N VAL A 109 2.19 2.93 18.57
CA VAL A 109 1.27 4.07 18.46
C VAL A 109 1.71 5.02 17.35
N ARG A 110 3.01 5.33 17.26
CA ARG A 110 3.56 6.17 16.19
C ARG A 110 3.40 5.51 14.82
N PHE A 111 3.63 4.20 14.74
CA PHE A 111 3.37 3.39 13.57
C PHE A 111 1.90 3.55 13.17
N LYS A 112 0.98 3.24 14.10
CA LYS A 112 -0.45 3.39 13.88
C LYS A 112 -0.84 4.81 13.51
N HIS A 113 -0.32 5.84 14.17
CA HIS A 113 -0.62 7.23 13.83
C HIS A 113 -0.07 7.59 12.44
N ARG A 114 1.16 7.22 12.10
CA ARG A 114 1.71 7.50 10.76
C ARG A 114 0.90 6.87 9.63
N PHE A 115 0.28 5.71 9.88
CA PHE A 115 -0.58 5.04 8.91
C PHE A 115 -2.04 5.50 9.03
N SER A 116 -2.62 5.59 10.22
CA SER A 116 -3.97 6.11 10.45
C SER A 116 -4.15 7.59 10.14
N THR A 117 -3.15 8.46 10.31
CA THR A 117 -3.23 9.89 9.91
C THR A 117 -3.21 10.05 8.39
N ARG A 118 -2.63 9.08 7.67
CA ARG A 118 -2.82 8.98 6.21
C ARG A 118 -4.16 8.36 5.84
N GLU A 119 -4.69 7.46 6.65
CA GLU A 119 -6.07 6.96 6.52
C GLU A 119 -7.14 7.96 7.00
N SER A 120 -6.81 9.01 7.77
CA SER A 120 -7.80 9.98 8.31
C SER A 120 -7.80 11.33 7.60
N HIS A 121 -6.84 11.59 6.71
CA HIS A 121 -7.07 12.50 5.58
C HIS A 121 -7.80 11.82 4.40
N VAL A 122 -7.90 10.48 4.42
CA VAL A 122 -8.83 9.69 3.60
C VAL A 122 -9.95 9.18 4.51
N GLY A 123 -10.53 10.11 5.27
CA GLY A 123 -11.58 9.80 6.23
C GLY A 123 -12.81 9.27 5.52
N ARG A 124 -12.98 7.94 5.56
CA ARG A 124 -14.27 7.29 5.82
C ARG A 124 -15.43 7.70 4.90
N ASP A 125 -15.12 7.92 3.63
CA ASP A 125 -16.07 7.89 2.53
C ASP A 125 -15.58 6.81 1.57
N ASN A 126 -16.17 5.62 1.65
CA ASN A 126 -16.05 4.55 0.64
C ASN A 126 -16.74 4.96 -0.68
N THR A 127 -16.81 6.25 -0.95
CA THR A 127 -17.43 6.87 -2.10
C THR A 127 -16.32 7.65 -2.80
N LEU A 128 -16.22 7.46 -4.12
CA LEU A 128 -15.56 8.46 -4.97
C LEU A 128 -15.94 9.84 -4.46
N ALA A 129 -14.98 10.64 -4.02
CA ALA A 129 -15.25 11.97 -3.49
C ALA A 129 -14.59 13.03 -4.37
N GLY A 130 -15.17 14.22 -4.43
CA GLY A 130 -14.59 15.37 -5.13
C GLY A 130 -14.46 15.18 -6.65
N SER A 131 -13.34 15.66 -7.22
CA SER A 131 -13.09 15.69 -8.66
C SER A 131 -13.11 14.31 -9.32
N LEU A 132 -12.67 13.27 -8.61
CA LEU A 132 -12.65 11.89 -9.11
C LEU A 132 -14.06 11.34 -9.31
N GLN A 133 -15.00 11.67 -8.41
CA GLN A 133 -16.40 11.29 -8.56
C GLN A 133 -17.02 11.93 -9.79
N THR A 134 -16.85 13.25 -9.92
CA THR A 134 -17.37 14.00 -11.07
C THR A 134 -16.81 13.46 -12.37
N TYR A 135 -15.52 13.09 -12.40
CA TYR A 135 -14.90 12.48 -13.56
C TYR A 135 -15.52 11.11 -13.89
N VAL A 136 -15.59 10.20 -12.91
CA VAL A 136 -16.12 8.83 -13.14
C VAL A 136 -17.59 8.83 -13.54
N GLU A 137 -18.40 9.73 -12.99
CA GLU A 137 -19.80 9.92 -13.36
C GLU A 137 -19.94 10.50 -14.78
N ARG A 138 -19.09 11.47 -15.15
CA ARG A 138 -19.06 12.06 -16.49
C ARG A 138 -18.72 11.04 -17.57
N THR A 139 -17.72 10.19 -17.32
CA THR A 139 -17.27 9.17 -18.26
C THR A 139 -18.14 7.91 -18.24
N GLN A 140 -18.99 7.72 -17.23
CA GLN A 140 -19.89 6.57 -17.13
C GLN A 140 -20.75 6.40 -18.39
N GLY A 141 -21.37 7.48 -18.87
CA GLY A 141 -22.21 7.47 -20.08
C GLY A 141 -21.43 7.11 -21.34
N MET A 142 -20.17 7.50 -21.41
CA MET A 142 -19.27 7.24 -22.55
C MET A 142 -18.67 5.83 -22.52
N LEU A 143 -18.68 5.19 -21.35
CA LEU A 143 -18.15 3.85 -21.10
C LEU A 143 -19.26 2.79 -20.96
N THR A 144 -20.53 3.14 -21.11
CA THR A 144 -21.70 2.25 -20.93
C THR A 144 -21.68 0.98 -21.80
N GLY A 145 -20.80 0.91 -22.81
CA GLY A 145 -20.60 -0.26 -23.68
C GLY A 145 -19.37 -1.12 -23.37
N THR A 146 -18.58 -0.81 -22.33
CA THR A 146 -17.39 -1.61 -22.02
C THR A 146 -17.78 -2.99 -21.51
N LEU A 147 -17.33 -4.04 -22.22
CA LEU A 147 -17.53 -5.42 -21.78
C LEU A 147 -16.93 -5.63 -20.38
N PRO A 148 -17.57 -6.44 -19.52
CA PRO A 148 -17.05 -6.76 -18.18
C PRO A 148 -15.59 -7.26 -18.20
N ASP A 149 -15.20 -7.98 -19.26
CA ASP A 149 -13.84 -8.49 -19.43
C ASP A 149 -12.82 -7.35 -19.60
N THR A 150 -13.19 -6.28 -20.30
CA THR A 150 -12.33 -5.09 -20.46
C THR A 150 -12.19 -4.33 -19.15
N ALA A 151 -13.26 -4.26 -18.36
CA ALA A 151 -13.22 -3.62 -17.04
C ALA A 151 -12.31 -4.39 -16.09
N ASN A 152 -12.38 -5.72 -16.08
CA ASN A 152 -11.49 -6.56 -15.27
C ASN A 152 -10.01 -6.39 -15.67
N GLN A 153 -9.73 -6.27 -16.97
CA GLN A 153 -8.38 -6.00 -17.46
C GLN A 153 -7.90 -4.59 -17.07
N ALA A 154 -8.77 -3.59 -17.10
CA ALA A 154 -8.45 -2.24 -16.64
C ALA A 154 -8.14 -2.24 -15.14
N THR A 155 -8.91 -2.99 -14.33
CA THR A 155 -8.64 -3.20 -12.90
C THR A 155 -7.23 -3.77 -12.69
N ASP A 156 -6.90 -4.88 -13.36
CA ASP A 156 -5.62 -5.58 -13.20
C ASP A 156 -4.43 -4.70 -13.58
N VAL A 157 -4.51 -4.00 -14.73
CA VAL A 157 -3.44 -3.10 -15.18
C VAL A 157 -3.26 -1.92 -14.22
N PHE A 158 -4.36 -1.31 -13.76
CA PHE A 158 -4.30 -0.16 -12.86
C PHE A 158 -3.68 -0.53 -11.51
N ILE A 159 -4.09 -1.65 -10.92
CA ILE A 159 -3.57 -2.11 -9.63
C ILE A 159 -2.07 -2.41 -9.73
N LYS A 160 -1.66 -3.22 -10.73
CA LYS A 160 -0.25 -3.58 -10.93
C LYS A 160 0.63 -2.33 -11.14
N PHE A 161 0.13 -1.35 -11.88
CA PHE A 161 0.84 -0.09 -12.05
C PHE A 161 0.97 0.69 -10.73
N ALA A 162 -0.13 0.81 -9.97
CA ALA A 162 -0.16 1.52 -8.70
C ALA A 162 0.74 0.87 -7.62
N GLU A 163 0.88 -0.45 -7.65
CA GLU A 163 1.74 -1.21 -6.75
C GLU A 163 3.22 -1.19 -7.17
N GLY A 164 3.53 -0.68 -8.37
CA GLY A 164 4.89 -0.61 -8.91
C GLY A 164 5.35 -1.89 -9.61
N GLU A 165 4.45 -2.83 -9.87
CA GLU A 165 4.71 -4.06 -10.63
C GLU A 165 4.71 -3.78 -12.15
N TYR A 166 5.59 -2.89 -12.58
CA TYR A 166 5.57 -2.35 -13.95
C TYR A 166 5.71 -3.43 -15.03
N LYS A 167 6.58 -4.43 -14.82
CA LYS A 167 6.71 -5.57 -15.74
C LYS A 167 5.40 -6.31 -15.96
N GLU A 168 4.64 -6.54 -14.88
CA GLU A 168 3.37 -7.24 -14.96
C GLU A 168 2.28 -6.36 -15.56
N ALA A 169 2.28 -5.06 -15.23
CA ALA A 169 1.38 -4.08 -15.84
C ALA A 169 1.57 -4.03 -17.37
N VAL A 170 2.82 -4.08 -17.86
CA VAL A 170 3.11 -4.18 -19.31
C VAL A 170 2.51 -5.44 -19.90
N LEU A 171 2.73 -6.61 -19.28
CA LEU A 171 2.21 -7.87 -19.81
C LEU A 171 0.69 -7.90 -19.86
N SER A 172 0.03 -7.39 -18.83
CA SER A 172 -1.43 -7.30 -18.76
C SER A 172 -2.00 -6.28 -19.74
N ALA A 173 -1.32 -5.14 -19.96
CA ALA A 173 -1.78 -4.11 -20.88
C ALA A 173 -1.49 -4.43 -22.36
N LYS A 174 -0.55 -5.34 -22.63
CA LYS A 174 -0.09 -5.65 -23.99
C LYS A 174 -1.18 -6.39 -24.77
N ALA A 175 -1.49 -5.85 -25.95
CA ALA A 175 -2.43 -6.43 -26.93
C ALA A 175 -3.90 -6.43 -26.51
N ILE A 176 -4.30 -5.59 -25.55
CA ILE A 176 -5.72 -5.32 -25.30
C ILE A 176 -6.26 -4.41 -26.41
N THR A 177 -7.25 -4.89 -27.14
CA THR A 177 -8.04 -4.10 -28.09
C THR A 177 -9.47 -4.05 -27.60
N THR A 178 -10.00 -2.84 -27.49
CA THR A 178 -11.35 -2.57 -26.98
C THR A 178 -12.18 -1.88 -28.05
N ASP A 179 -13.50 -2.00 -27.98
CA ASP A 179 -14.41 -1.30 -28.90
C ASP A 179 -14.31 0.23 -28.79
N ASN A 180 -13.80 0.73 -27.65
CA ASN A 180 -13.49 2.14 -27.44
C ASN A 180 -12.02 2.45 -27.78
N ALA A 181 -11.79 3.25 -28.83
CA ALA A 181 -10.45 3.61 -29.28
C ALA A 181 -9.64 4.40 -28.21
N ALA A 182 -10.29 5.25 -27.42
CA ALA A 182 -9.63 6.01 -26.35
C ALA A 182 -9.13 5.07 -25.24
N LEU A 183 -9.90 4.04 -24.91
CA LEU A 183 -9.51 3.05 -23.90
C LEU A 183 -8.35 2.16 -24.38
N THR A 184 -8.37 1.72 -25.64
CA THR A 184 -7.23 1.02 -26.25
C THR A 184 -5.96 1.88 -26.21
N ARG A 185 -6.09 3.18 -26.48
CA ARG A 185 -4.98 4.12 -26.37
C ARG A 185 -4.47 4.24 -24.93
N ALA A 186 -5.36 4.34 -23.94
CA ALA A 186 -4.97 4.38 -22.53
C ALA A 186 -4.15 3.14 -22.12
N PHE A 187 -4.59 1.93 -22.47
CA PHE A 187 -3.79 0.71 -22.24
C PHE A 187 -2.42 0.79 -22.89
N SER A 188 -2.34 1.30 -24.12
CA SER A 188 -1.09 1.41 -24.86
C SER A 188 -0.12 2.46 -24.30
N ILE A 189 -0.63 3.55 -23.73
CA ILE A 189 0.12 4.61 -23.07
C ILE A 189 0.69 4.08 -21.75
N VAL A 190 -0.15 3.45 -20.92
CA VAL A 190 0.29 2.85 -19.65
C VAL A 190 1.34 1.76 -19.89
N ALA A 191 1.17 0.92 -20.91
CA ALA A 191 2.17 -0.09 -21.26
C ALA A 191 3.53 0.53 -21.65
N GLU A 192 3.53 1.62 -22.41
CA GLU A 192 4.77 2.29 -22.80
C GLU A 192 5.48 2.90 -21.59
N HIS A 193 4.74 3.63 -20.74
CA HIS A 193 5.29 4.25 -19.54
C HIS A 193 5.77 3.21 -18.52
N ALA A 194 5.01 2.13 -18.31
CA ALA A 194 5.43 1.02 -17.47
C ALA A 194 6.70 0.34 -18.01
N THR A 195 6.88 0.25 -19.33
CA THR A 195 8.12 -0.28 -19.92
C THR A 195 9.32 0.63 -19.62
N LEU A 196 9.14 1.94 -19.73
CA LEU A 196 10.19 2.91 -19.40
C LEU A 196 10.58 2.83 -17.92
N LEU A 197 9.60 2.70 -17.03
CA LEU A 197 9.83 2.57 -15.58
C LEU A 197 10.50 1.24 -15.21
N ASP A 198 10.02 0.12 -15.77
CA ASP A 198 10.60 -1.22 -15.54
C ASP A 198 12.07 -1.30 -15.95
N GLN A 199 12.39 -0.73 -17.11
CA GLN A 199 13.75 -0.75 -17.67
C GLN A 199 14.61 0.44 -17.23
N SER A 200 14.06 1.35 -16.41
CA SER A 200 14.72 2.59 -15.98
C SER A 200 15.27 3.41 -17.16
N LEU A 201 14.53 3.44 -18.27
CA LEU A 201 14.95 4.14 -19.49
C LEU A 201 14.69 5.64 -19.39
N PRO A 202 15.51 6.47 -20.06
CA PRO A 202 15.24 7.89 -20.18
C PRO A 202 13.96 8.11 -21.03
N ARG A 203 13.32 9.27 -20.82
CA ARG A 203 12.13 9.68 -21.56
C ARG A 203 12.41 9.66 -23.08
N PRO A 204 11.54 9.05 -23.89
CA PRO A 204 11.71 9.05 -25.34
C PRO A 204 11.35 10.41 -25.94
N ASN A 205 11.99 10.77 -27.05
CA ASN A 205 11.67 11.99 -27.82
C ASN A 205 10.28 11.94 -28.47
N THR A 206 9.67 10.76 -28.53
CA THR A 206 8.33 10.54 -29.09
C THR A 206 7.66 9.49 -28.23
N TYR A 207 6.46 9.80 -27.76
CA TYR A 207 5.66 8.95 -26.89
C TYR A 207 4.22 8.92 -27.39
N LYS A 208 3.47 7.91 -26.99
CA LYS A 208 2.06 7.79 -27.33
C LYS A 208 1.25 8.79 -26.53
N THR A 209 0.34 9.46 -27.22
CA THR A 209 -0.58 10.43 -26.64
C THR A 209 -2.01 10.14 -27.05
N PHE A 210 -2.95 10.74 -26.34
CA PHE A 210 -4.34 10.81 -26.77
C PHE A 210 -4.46 11.67 -28.04
N LEU A 211 -5.49 11.40 -28.84
CA LEU A 211 -5.80 12.22 -30.00
C LEU A 211 -6.76 13.35 -29.61
N PRO A 212 -6.85 14.42 -30.42
CA PRO A 212 -7.80 15.51 -30.17
C PRO A 212 -9.26 15.04 -30.04
N GLY A 213 -9.63 13.94 -30.71
CA GLY A 213 -10.97 13.34 -30.60
C GLY A 213 -11.22 12.58 -29.29
N ASP A 214 -10.20 12.37 -28.46
CA ASP A 214 -10.32 11.72 -27.14
C ASP A 214 -10.49 12.74 -26.00
N ALA A 215 -10.52 14.05 -26.30
CA ALA A 215 -10.52 15.12 -25.30
C ALA A 215 -11.64 14.98 -24.26
N ASP A 216 -12.81 14.49 -24.67
CA ASP A 216 -13.96 14.28 -23.80
C ASP A 216 -13.74 13.19 -22.72
N PHE A 217 -12.78 12.29 -22.94
CA PHE A 217 -12.41 11.22 -22.02
C PHE A 217 -11.34 11.65 -21.00
N LEU A 218 -10.68 12.80 -21.20
CA LEU A 218 -9.56 13.23 -20.36
C LEU A 218 -10.04 13.88 -19.06
N ALA A 219 -9.45 13.48 -17.94
CA ALA A 219 -9.74 14.06 -16.63
C ALA A 219 -9.08 15.44 -16.50
N ILE A 220 -7.79 15.52 -16.88
CA ILE A 220 -6.96 16.72 -16.83
C ILE A 220 -6.82 17.26 -18.25
N PRO A 221 -7.34 18.47 -18.55
CA PRO A 221 -7.21 19.05 -19.86
C PRO A 221 -5.73 19.34 -20.16
N LEU A 222 -5.22 18.89 -21.31
CA LEU A 222 -3.84 19.21 -21.70
C LEU A 222 -3.75 20.73 -21.97
N PRO A 223 -2.89 21.47 -21.23
CA PRO A 223 -2.71 22.89 -21.48
C PRO A 223 -2.05 23.09 -22.85
N PRO A 224 -2.53 24.00 -23.70
CA PRO A 224 -1.97 24.21 -25.04
C PRO A 224 -0.52 24.74 -25.01
N ASP A 225 -0.09 25.35 -23.89
CA ASP A 225 1.25 25.93 -23.68
C ASP A 225 2.10 25.13 -22.66
N ALA A 226 1.67 23.94 -22.23
CA ALA A 226 2.47 23.12 -21.32
C ALA A 226 3.73 22.59 -22.02
N GLY A 227 4.87 22.63 -21.33
CA GLY A 227 6.11 22.06 -21.82
C GLY A 227 5.98 20.54 -22.01
N ASP A 228 6.80 19.97 -22.90
CA ASP A 228 6.80 18.53 -23.23
C ASP A 228 6.91 17.63 -21.99
N GLU A 229 7.55 18.10 -20.92
CA GLU A 229 7.67 17.35 -19.67
C GLU A 229 6.33 17.19 -18.94
N THR A 230 5.60 18.28 -18.78
CA THR A 230 4.30 18.29 -18.12
C THR A 230 3.27 17.52 -18.96
N ASN A 231 3.35 17.64 -20.29
CA ASN A 231 2.47 16.88 -21.19
C ASN A 231 2.70 15.37 -21.11
N PHE A 232 3.93 14.92 -20.92
CA PHE A 232 4.24 13.50 -20.75
C PHE A 232 3.58 12.93 -19.49
N ASP A 233 3.75 13.61 -18.35
CA ASP A 233 3.20 13.15 -17.07
C ASP A 233 1.66 13.22 -17.05
N ILE A 234 1.07 14.32 -17.54
CA ILE A 234 -0.40 14.47 -17.67
C ILE A 234 -1.00 13.40 -18.60
N THR A 235 -0.28 12.99 -19.64
CA THR A 235 -0.74 11.94 -20.56
C THR A 235 -0.86 10.59 -19.85
N LEU A 236 0.11 10.26 -19.00
CA LEU A 236 0.06 9.05 -18.18
C LEU A 236 -1.06 9.12 -17.14
N ASP A 237 -1.19 10.23 -16.43
CA ASP A 237 -2.20 10.42 -15.40
C ASP A 237 -3.61 10.27 -15.98
N ASN A 238 -3.87 10.89 -17.13
CA ASN A 238 -5.13 10.73 -17.85
C ASN A 238 -5.39 9.28 -18.29
N ALA A 239 -4.36 8.56 -18.73
CA ALA A 239 -4.51 7.16 -19.12
C ALA A 239 -4.86 6.27 -17.92
N LEU A 240 -4.19 6.48 -16.78
CA LEU A 240 -4.47 5.75 -15.54
C LEU A 240 -5.87 6.08 -15.00
N LEU A 241 -6.29 7.35 -15.03
CA LEU A 241 -7.62 7.77 -14.63
C LEU A 241 -8.71 7.18 -15.52
N LEU A 242 -8.48 7.09 -16.84
CA LEU A 242 -9.43 6.48 -17.76
C LEU A 242 -9.57 4.97 -17.52
N LEU A 243 -8.47 4.25 -17.25
CA LEU A 243 -8.52 2.84 -16.86
C LEU A 243 -9.26 2.64 -15.53
N PHE A 244 -8.98 3.48 -14.52
CA PHE A 244 -9.68 3.46 -13.24
C PHE A 244 -11.19 3.67 -13.42
N SER A 245 -11.58 4.63 -14.25
CA SER A 245 -12.98 4.90 -14.54
C SER A 245 -13.66 3.73 -15.25
N ALA A 246 -13.01 3.11 -16.23
CA ALA A 246 -13.51 1.92 -16.91
C ALA A 246 -13.68 0.74 -15.95
N ALA A 247 -12.71 0.52 -15.06
CA ALA A 247 -12.77 -0.51 -14.02
C ALA A 247 -13.93 -0.27 -13.05
N TRP A 248 -14.10 0.97 -12.57
CA TRP A 248 -15.14 1.33 -11.60
C TRP A 248 -16.57 1.19 -12.16
N ASN A 249 -16.74 1.57 -13.43
CA ASN A 249 -18.03 1.56 -14.11
C ASN A 249 -18.40 0.18 -14.68
N GLY A 250 -17.44 -0.61 -15.14
CA GLY A 250 -17.69 -1.86 -15.85
C GLY A 250 -17.77 -3.13 -14.98
N SER A 251 -17.17 -3.16 -13.79
CA SER A 251 -17.21 -4.34 -12.92
C SER A 251 -17.53 -3.98 -11.46
N GLY A 252 -18.80 -4.19 -11.05
CA GLY A 252 -19.21 -3.99 -9.65
C GLY A 252 -18.49 -4.92 -8.66
N LYS A 253 -17.96 -6.06 -9.12
CA LYS A 253 -17.18 -7.00 -8.32
C LYS A 253 -15.77 -6.48 -8.02
N ASP A 254 -15.22 -5.68 -8.93
CA ASP A 254 -13.83 -5.22 -8.85
C ASP A 254 -13.63 -4.00 -7.96
N ARG A 255 -14.72 -3.32 -7.60
CA ARG A 255 -14.68 -2.18 -6.69
C ARG A 255 -14.00 -2.50 -5.36
N VAL A 256 -14.09 -3.75 -4.89
CA VAL A 256 -13.40 -4.20 -3.67
C VAL A 256 -11.88 -4.19 -3.84
N TYR A 257 -11.37 -4.54 -5.03
CA TYR A 257 -9.95 -4.54 -5.34
C TYR A 257 -9.40 -3.15 -5.65
N LEU A 258 -10.25 -2.19 -6.03
CA LEU A 258 -9.87 -0.80 -6.25
C LEU A 258 -9.77 0.02 -4.96
N GLN A 259 -10.39 -0.41 -3.86
CA GLN A 259 -10.36 0.33 -2.59
C GLN A 259 -8.93 0.59 -2.06
N PRO A 260 -8.01 -0.39 -2.03
CA PRO A 260 -6.65 -0.18 -1.51
C PRO A 260 -5.85 0.85 -2.33
N VAL A 261 -6.12 0.93 -3.64
CA VAL A 261 -5.44 1.82 -4.59
C VAL A 261 -6.20 3.12 -4.87
N LEU A 262 -7.35 3.35 -4.22
CA LEU A 262 -8.17 4.55 -4.41
C LEU A 262 -7.39 5.85 -4.09
N SER A 263 -6.54 5.80 -3.06
CA SER A 263 -5.67 6.92 -2.69
C SER A 263 -4.66 7.29 -3.77
N PHE A 264 -4.28 6.35 -4.64
CA PHE A 264 -3.44 6.62 -5.80
C PHE A 264 -4.23 7.38 -6.86
N ALA A 265 -5.45 6.93 -7.19
CA ALA A 265 -6.33 7.61 -8.14
C ALA A 265 -6.65 9.06 -7.72
N HIS A 266 -6.90 9.31 -6.43
CA HIS A 266 -7.10 10.66 -5.92
C HIS A 266 -5.88 11.57 -6.13
N ARG A 267 -4.67 11.05 -5.93
CA ARG A 267 -3.45 11.83 -6.13
C ARG A 267 -3.22 12.20 -7.59
N LEU A 268 -3.57 11.31 -8.51
CA LEU A 268 -3.44 11.57 -9.96
C LEU A 268 -4.33 12.72 -10.42
N ILE A 269 -5.50 12.92 -9.81
CA ILE A 269 -6.41 14.00 -10.18
C ILE A 269 -6.21 15.28 -9.37
N GLU A 270 -5.53 15.19 -8.21
CA GLU A 270 -5.19 16.33 -7.35
C GLU A 270 -3.79 16.89 -7.61
N SER A 271 -2.97 16.25 -8.46
CA SER A 271 -1.61 16.69 -8.80
C SER A 271 -1.53 17.88 -9.76
N ASP A 272 -2.64 18.61 -9.94
CA ASP A 272 -2.74 19.86 -10.71
C ASP A 272 -2.29 21.08 -9.88
#